data_AF-W4PK32-F1
#
_entry.id   AF-W4PK32-F1
#
_cell.length_a   1.000
_cell.length_b   1.000
_cell.length_c   1.000
_cell.angle_alpha   90.00
_cell.angle_beta   90.00
_cell.angle_gamma   90.00
#
_symmetry.space_group_name_H-M   'P 1'
#
loop_
_entity.id
_entity.type
_entity.pdbx_description
1 polymer ?
#
loop_
_entity_poly.entity_id
_entity_poly.type
_entity_poly.pdbx_seq_one_letter_code
_entity_poly.pdbx_strand_id
1 'polypeptide(L)'
;MMGDMYHTKKQMTEAYAAYDSALVYNPSNISALNNYAYYLSVERRDLDRAEEMSYKTIKAEPDNSTFLDTYAWILFEKGNYSQARIYIDNAMKGDGAKSDVIVEHCGDIYYMTGDTEGALKYWKQALEMGSKSKTLKQKIEKKKYIAE
;
A
#
# COMPACT_ATOMS: atom_id res chain seq x y z
N MET A 1 -1.78 17.74 -14.41
CA MET A 1 -0.95 17.89 -13.20
C MET A 1 0.31 17.05 -13.41
N MET A 2 1.48 17.63 -13.13
CA MET A 2 2.85 17.15 -13.43
C MET A 2 3.17 15.74 -12.89
N GLY A 3 2.52 14.71 -13.43
CA GLY A 3 2.71 13.31 -13.03
C GLY A 3 3.75 12.54 -13.85
N ASP A 4 4.13 13.04 -15.03
CA ASP A 4 4.91 12.25 -16.01
C ASP A 4 6.36 12.72 -16.21
N MET A 5 6.90 13.63 -15.38
CA MET A 5 8.12 14.35 -15.80
C MET A 5 9.29 14.38 -14.83
N TYR A 6 9.51 13.34 -14.00
CA TYR A 6 10.79 13.30 -13.31
C TYR A 6 11.40 11.92 -13.08
N HIS A 7 12.65 11.86 -13.51
CA HIS A 7 13.62 10.79 -13.37
C HIS A 7 13.74 10.30 -11.91
N THR A 8 13.35 9.04 -11.74
CA THR A 8 12.95 8.28 -10.54
C THR A 8 14.06 7.92 -9.53
N LYS A 9 15.11 8.74 -9.34
CA LYS A 9 16.09 8.50 -8.24
C LYS A 9 16.54 9.76 -7.52
N LYS A 10 16.83 10.83 -8.27
CA LYS A 10 17.10 12.19 -7.76
C LYS A 10 15.84 12.97 -7.36
N GLN A 11 14.77 12.28 -7.04
CA GLN A 11 13.61 12.92 -6.43
C GLN A 11 13.14 12.14 -5.24
N MET A 12 13.28 10.82 -5.30
CA MET A 12 13.10 9.95 -4.15
C MET A 12 14.11 10.27 -3.04
N THR A 13 15.36 10.60 -3.38
CA THR A 13 16.38 10.96 -2.37
C THR A 13 16.01 12.26 -1.64
N GLU A 14 15.64 13.30 -2.37
CA GLU A 14 15.26 14.58 -1.78
C GLU A 14 13.83 14.56 -1.20
N ALA A 15 12.94 13.68 -1.65
CA ALA A 15 11.67 13.39 -0.98
C ALA A 15 11.89 12.74 0.38
N TYR A 16 12.79 11.77 0.49
CA TYR A 16 13.13 11.16 1.79
C TYR A 16 13.80 12.16 2.73
N ALA A 17 14.70 13.00 2.22
CA ALA A 17 15.28 14.08 3.02
C ALA A 17 14.20 15.08 3.50
N ALA A 18 13.19 15.36 2.67
CA ALA A 18 12.07 16.21 3.06
C ALA A 18 11.18 15.54 4.13
N TYR A 19 10.91 14.23 4.02
CA TYR A 19 10.21 13.49 5.07
C TYR A 19 11.00 13.46 6.38
N ASP A 20 12.30 13.20 6.31
CA ASP A 20 13.17 13.21 7.49
C ASP A 20 13.15 14.58 8.17
N SER A 21 13.29 15.66 7.40
CA SER A 21 13.21 17.05 7.92
C SER A 21 11.84 17.37 8.54
N ALA A 22 10.75 16.98 7.86
CA ALA A 22 9.39 17.20 8.35
C ALA A 22 9.13 16.46 9.67
N LEU A 23 9.63 15.24 9.81
CA LEU A 23 9.49 14.43 11.03
C LEU A 23 10.43 14.86 12.16
N VAL A 24 11.55 15.53 11.85
CA VAL A 24 12.36 16.23 12.87
C VAL A 24 11.57 17.39 13.47
N TYR A 25 10.87 18.17 12.64
CA TYR A 25 10.11 19.35 13.10
C TYR A 25 8.78 18.97 13.77
N ASN A 26 8.07 17.99 13.21
CA ASN A 26 6.82 17.46 13.78
C ASN A 26 6.82 15.92 13.71
N PRO A 27 7.37 15.25 14.75
CA PRO A 27 7.42 13.79 14.82
C PRO A 27 6.05 13.11 14.82
N SER A 28 4.99 13.85 15.13
CA SER A 28 3.60 13.36 15.22
C SER A 28 2.76 13.64 13.98
N ASN A 29 3.35 14.11 12.88
CA ASN A 29 2.62 14.33 11.64
C ASN A 29 2.19 12.99 11.02
N ILE A 30 0.98 12.55 11.34
CA ILE A 30 0.42 11.25 10.96
C ILE A 30 0.39 11.06 9.43
N SER A 31 0.01 12.09 8.67
CA SER A 31 0.00 12.01 7.20
C SER A 31 1.41 11.86 6.62
N ALA A 32 2.40 12.58 7.17
CA ALA A 32 3.79 12.44 6.74
C ALA A 32 4.36 11.05 7.08
N LEU A 33 4.05 10.54 8.28
CA LEU A 33 4.41 9.18 8.69
C LEU A 33 3.83 8.13 7.72
N ASN A 34 2.54 8.25 7.37
CA ASN A 34 1.89 7.30 6.47
C ASN A 34 2.52 7.33 5.08
N ASN A 35 2.65 8.52 4.49
CA ASN A 35 3.15 8.66 3.13
C ASN A 35 4.60 8.18 3.03
N TYR A 36 5.44 8.49 4.02
CA TYR A 36 6.81 8.00 4.04
C TYR A 36 6.86 6.48 4.15
N ALA A 37 6.09 5.89 5.07
CA ALA A 37 6.00 4.44 5.23
C ALA A 37 5.54 3.75 3.93
N TYR A 38 4.54 4.31 3.26
CA TYR A 38 4.05 3.83 1.98
C TYR A 38 5.15 3.84 0.90
N TYR A 39 5.87 4.94 0.71
CA TYR A 39 6.93 5.00 -0.31
C TYR A 39 8.09 4.04 -0.01
N LEU A 40 8.49 3.91 1.26
CA LEU A 40 9.47 2.91 1.68
C LEU A 40 9.02 1.48 1.32
N SER A 41 7.74 1.17 1.52
CA SER A 41 7.18 -0.15 1.19
C SER A 41 7.16 -0.43 -0.31
N VAL A 42 6.75 0.54 -1.13
CA VAL A 42 6.72 0.41 -2.60
C VAL A 42 8.13 0.20 -3.16
N GLU A 43 9.15 0.83 -2.58
CA GLU A 43 10.55 0.61 -2.95
C GLU A 43 11.19 -0.63 -2.32
N ARG A 44 10.47 -1.35 -1.46
CA ARG A 44 10.99 -2.47 -0.65
C ARG A 44 12.24 -2.08 0.15
N ARG A 45 12.23 -0.85 0.67
CA ARG A 45 13.36 -0.25 1.39
C ARG A 45 12.99 -0.03 2.85
N ASP A 46 13.87 -0.45 3.75
CA ASP A 46 13.77 -0.17 5.20
C ASP A 46 12.36 -0.46 5.77
N LEU A 47 11.87 -1.67 5.47
CA LEU A 47 10.51 -2.10 5.79
C LEU A 47 10.22 -2.09 7.30
N ASP A 48 11.25 -2.25 8.13
CA ASP A 48 11.11 -2.16 9.59
C ASP A 48 10.80 -0.72 10.03
N ARG A 49 11.48 0.27 9.44
CA ARG A 49 11.17 1.68 9.68
C ARG A 49 9.79 2.06 9.13
N ALA A 50 9.44 1.55 7.95
CA ALA A 50 8.10 1.74 7.38
C ALA A 50 7.03 1.21 8.33
N GLU A 51 7.22 0.00 8.86
CA GLU A 51 6.29 -0.60 9.83
C GLU A 51 6.18 0.22 11.11
N GLU A 52 7.28 0.70 11.68
CA GLU A 52 7.26 1.52 12.90
C GLU A 52 6.46 2.83 12.69
N MET A 53 6.66 3.49 11.54
CA MET A 53 5.95 4.72 11.20
C MET A 53 4.46 4.45 10.96
N SER A 54 4.12 3.44 10.16
CA SER A 54 2.73 3.10 9.84
C SER A 54 1.98 2.54 11.06
N TYR A 55 2.66 1.85 11.97
CA TYR A 55 2.04 1.41 13.24
C TYR A 55 1.55 2.60 14.09
N LYS A 56 2.26 3.74 14.06
CA LYS A 56 1.83 4.97 14.73
C LYS A 56 0.57 5.55 14.07
N THR A 57 0.42 5.42 12.75
CA THR A 57 -0.74 5.97 12.02
C THR A 57 -2.01 5.18 12.30
N ILE A 58 -1.95 3.84 12.27
CA ILE A 58 -3.11 2.99 12.61
C ILE A 58 -3.46 3.05 14.11
N LYS A 59 -2.53 3.43 14.99
CA LYS A 59 -2.84 3.70 16.40
C LYS A 59 -3.58 5.02 16.59
N ALA A 60 -3.21 6.04 15.80
CA ALA A 60 -3.85 7.34 15.87
C ALA A 60 -5.25 7.33 15.24
N GLU A 61 -5.41 6.64 14.12
CA GLU A 61 -6.67 6.54 13.38
C GLU A 61 -6.94 5.07 12.97
N PRO A 62 -7.48 4.25 13.88
CA PRO A 62 -7.62 2.80 13.67
C PRO A 62 -8.64 2.39 12.61
N ASP A 63 -9.53 3.29 12.22
CA ASP A 63 -10.59 3.05 11.22
C ASP A 63 -10.28 3.71 9.87
N ASN A 64 -9.11 4.33 9.70
CA ASN A 64 -8.72 4.99 8.45
C ASN A 64 -8.24 3.95 7.43
N SER A 65 -9.02 3.73 6.37
CA SER A 65 -8.72 2.70 5.37
C SER A 65 -7.38 2.90 4.67
N THR A 66 -6.96 4.14 4.45
CA THR A 66 -5.67 4.44 3.81
C THR A 66 -4.49 4.01 4.69
N PHE A 67 -4.61 4.22 6.00
CA PHE A 67 -3.54 3.86 6.95
C PHE A 67 -3.51 2.36 7.19
N LEU A 68 -4.67 1.73 7.28
CA LEU A 68 -4.80 0.28 7.36
C LEU A 68 -4.23 -0.41 6.11
N ASP A 69 -4.53 0.11 4.92
CA ASP A 69 -3.95 -0.39 3.65
C ASP A 69 -2.43 -0.26 3.62
N THR A 70 -1.90 0.92 3.99
CA THR A 70 -0.44 1.14 4.03
C THR A 70 0.24 0.13 4.97
N TYR A 71 -0.33 -0.10 6.16
CA TYR A 71 0.19 -1.08 7.11
C TYR A 71 0.09 -2.51 6.58
N ALA A 72 -1.04 -2.87 5.96
CA ALA A 72 -1.23 -4.17 5.34
C ALA A 72 -0.22 -4.42 4.20
N TRP A 73 0.05 -3.41 3.39
CA TRP A 73 1.00 -3.50 2.29
C TRP A 73 2.45 -3.67 2.77
N ILE A 74 2.85 -2.95 3.83
CA ILE A 74 4.15 -3.17 4.48
C ILE A 74 4.28 -4.62 4.97
N LEU A 75 3.25 -5.14 5.63
CA LEU A 75 3.23 -6.53 6.10
C LEU A 75 3.30 -7.52 4.93
N PHE A 76 2.62 -7.23 3.81
CA PHE A 76 2.69 -8.01 2.59
C PHE A 76 4.11 -8.05 2.01
N GLU A 77 4.77 -6.90 1.90
CA GLU A 77 6.14 -6.78 1.41
C GLU A 77 7.16 -7.47 2.34
N LYS A 78 6.86 -7.55 3.64
CA LYS A 78 7.63 -8.33 4.62
C LYS A 78 7.34 -9.84 4.58
N GLY A 79 6.39 -10.30 3.78
CA GLY A 79 5.97 -11.71 3.71
C GLY A 79 5.01 -12.15 4.82
N ASN A 80 4.53 -11.22 5.65
CA ASN A 80 3.60 -11.48 6.75
C ASN A 80 2.14 -11.50 6.26
N TYR A 81 1.85 -12.36 5.28
CA TYR A 81 0.58 -12.33 4.53
C TYR A 81 -0.67 -12.54 5.39
N SER A 82 -0.61 -13.41 6.40
CA SER A 82 -1.74 -13.65 7.30
C SER A 82 -2.10 -12.41 8.12
N GLN A 83 -1.11 -11.62 8.55
CA GLN A 83 -1.33 -10.35 9.24
C GLN A 83 -1.82 -9.28 8.25
N ALA A 84 -1.19 -9.18 7.08
CA ALA A 84 -1.63 -8.27 6.02
C ALA A 84 -3.12 -8.45 5.69
N ARG A 85 -3.59 -9.71 5.65
CA ARG A 85 -4.99 -10.05 5.42
C ARG A 85 -5.95 -9.46 6.45
N ILE A 86 -5.58 -9.47 7.73
CA ILE A 86 -6.40 -8.90 8.80
C ILE A 86 -6.60 -7.39 8.58
N TYR A 87 -5.52 -6.68 8.27
CA TYR A 87 -5.56 -5.23 8.12
C TYR A 87 -6.23 -4.78 6.82
N ILE A 88 -5.99 -5.47 5.70
CA ILE A 88 -6.66 -5.13 4.44
C ILE A 88 -8.17 -5.43 4.50
N ASP A 89 -8.59 -6.49 5.19
CA ASP A 89 -10.01 -6.77 5.41
C ASP A 89 -10.67 -5.67 6.25
N ASN A 90 -9.95 -5.07 7.21
CA ASN A 90 -10.45 -3.92 7.96
C ASN A 90 -10.49 -2.64 7.12
N ALA A 91 -9.48 -2.39 6.29
CA ALA A 91 -9.49 -1.26 5.34
C ALA A 91 -10.70 -1.35 4.39
N MET A 92 -11.02 -2.55 3.92
CA MET A 92 -12.15 -2.81 3.03
C MET A 92 -13.54 -2.66 3.68
N LYS A 93 -13.65 -2.75 5.02
CA LYS A 93 -14.91 -2.47 5.74
C LYS A 93 -15.23 -0.97 5.82
N GLY A 94 -14.20 -0.12 5.77
CA GLY A 94 -14.33 1.33 5.75
C GLY A 94 -14.68 1.85 4.36
N ASP A 95 -13.97 2.89 3.94
CA ASP A 95 -14.07 3.45 2.59
C ASP A 95 -13.05 2.86 1.59
N GLY A 96 -12.26 1.86 2.00
CA GLY A 96 -11.23 1.23 1.15
C GLY A 96 -11.74 0.71 -0.19
N ALA A 97 -12.99 0.23 -0.23
CA ALA A 97 -13.63 -0.23 -1.46
C ALA A 97 -13.84 0.86 -2.54
N LYS A 98 -13.61 2.15 -2.20
CA LYS A 98 -13.67 3.29 -3.13
C LYS A 98 -12.33 3.63 -3.77
N SER A 99 -11.23 3.01 -3.33
CA SER A 99 -9.89 3.18 -3.90
C SER A 99 -9.52 1.96 -4.72
N ASP A 100 -9.24 2.16 -6.00
CA ASP A 100 -8.78 1.10 -6.90
C ASP A 100 -7.46 0.48 -6.44
N VAL A 101 -6.59 1.27 -5.81
CA VAL A 101 -5.32 0.83 -5.21
C VAL A 101 -5.56 -0.13 -4.04
N ILE A 102 -6.39 0.25 -3.07
CA ILE A 102 -6.69 -0.61 -1.90
C ILE A 102 -7.38 -1.90 -2.35
N VAL A 103 -8.29 -1.80 -3.33
CA VAL A 103 -8.95 -2.97 -3.92
C VAL A 103 -7.93 -3.89 -4.62
N GLU A 104 -6.93 -3.33 -5.31
CA GLU A 104 -5.88 -4.14 -5.92
C GLU A 104 -4.96 -4.81 -4.89
N HIS A 105 -4.50 -4.08 -3.86
CA HIS A 105 -3.72 -4.65 -2.75
C HIS A 105 -4.49 -5.77 -2.04
N CYS A 106 -5.81 -5.61 -1.86
CA CYS A 106 -6.68 -6.65 -1.35
C CYS A 106 -6.61 -7.90 -2.23
N GLY A 107 -6.69 -7.77 -3.55
CA GLY A 107 -6.51 -8.90 -4.46
C GLY A 107 -5.14 -9.59 -4.31
N ASP A 108 -4.07 -8.82 -4.20
CA ASP A 108 -2.71 -9.33 -4.03
C ASP A 108 -2.54 -10.11 -2.71
N ILE A 109 -3.04 -9.56 -1.61
CA ILE A 109 -3.00 -10.18 -0.28
C ILE A 109 -3.86 -11.45 -0.23
N TYR A 110 -5.04 -11.43 -0.85
CA TYR A 110 -5.91 -12.60 -0.96
C TYR A 110 -5.21 -13.75 -1.69
N TYR A 111 -4.50 -13.44 -2.79
CA TYR A 111 -3.74 -14.44 -3.52
C TYR A 111 -2.64 -15.07 -2.66
N MET A 112 -1.85 -14.24 -1.96
CA MET A 112 -0.75 -14.73 -1.13
C MET A 112 -1.19 -15.48 0.13
N THR A 113 -2.47 -15.34 0.52
CA THR A 113 -3.10 -16.14 1.58
C THR A 113 -3.83 -17.39 1.07
N GLY A 114 -3.73 -17.68 -0.24
CA GLY A 114 -4.28 -18.88 -0.87
C GLY A 114 -5.71 -18.72 -1.42
N ASP A 115 -6.35 -17.58 -1.21
CA ASP A 115 -7.70 -17.29 -1.71
C ASP A 115 -7.62 -16.72 -3.13
N THR A 116 -7.41 -17.62 -4.09
CA THR A 116 -7.28 -17.25 -5.51
C THR A 116 -8.59 -16.73 -6.10
N GLU A 117 -9.74 -17.21 -5.63
CA GLU A 117 -11.05 -16.76 -6.11
C GLU A 117 -11.36 -15.33 -5.64
N GLY A 118 -11.12 -15.04 -4.37
CA GLY A 118 -11.23 -13.68 -3.84
C GLY A 118 -10.24 -12.73 -4.49
N ALA A 119 -9.00 -13.17 -4.74
CA ALA A 119 -8.02 -12.38 -5.48
C ALA A 119 -8.54 -11.95 -6.86
N LEU A 120 -9.07 -12.90 -7.64
CA LEU A 120 -9.67 -12.63 -8.95
C LEU A 120 -10.85 -11.66 -8.89
N LYS A 121 -11.69 -11.76 -7.86
CA LYS A 121 -12.80 -10.84 -7.65
C LYS A 121 -12.29 -9.40 -7.47
N TYR A 122 -11.34 -9.20 -6.55
CA TYR A 122 -10.82 -7.86 -6.27
C TYR A 122 -9.99 -7.28 -7.41
N TRP A 123 -9.16 -8.07 -8.08
CA TRP A 123 -8.44 -7.59 -9.25
C TRP A 123 -9.37 -7.14 -10.38
N LYS A 124 -10.45 -7.88 -10.65
CA LYS A 124 -11.46 -7.46 -11.64
C LYS A 124 -12.16 -6.17 -11.22
N GLN A 125 -12.51 -6.05 -9.93
CA GLN A 125 -13.10 -4.83 -9.39
C GLN A 125 -12.16 -3.63 -9.55
N ALA A 126 -10.87 -3.77 -9.22
CA ALA A 126 -9.87 -2.71 -9.42
C ALA A 126 -9.75 -2.31 -10.90
N LEU A 127 -9.81 -3.28 -11.82
CA LEU A 127 -9.77 -3.02 -13.25
C LEU A 127 -11.01 -2.24 -13.73
N GLU A 128 -12.21 -2.60 -13.25
CA GLU A 128 -13.47 -1.91 -13.53
C GLU A 128 -13.48 -0.48 -12.99
N MET A 129 -12.82 -0.24 -11.85
CA MET A 129 -12.64 1.09 -11.25
C MET A 129 -11.61 1.95 -12.01
N GLY A 130 -10.89 1.37 -12.97
CA GLY A 130 -9.92 2.09 -13.80
C GLY A 130 -8.49 2.09 -13.27
N SER A 131 -8.10 1.11 -12.43
CA SER A 131 -6.70 0.94 -12.01
C SER A 131 -5.76 0.94 -13.21
N LYS A 132 -4.65 1.66 -13.05
CA LYS A 132 -3.60 1.82 -14.04
C LYS A 132 -2.38 0.93 -13.79
N SER A 133 -2.46 0.00 -12.82
CA SER A 133 -1.36 -0.93 -12.57
C SER A 133 -0.99 -1.67 -13.85
N LYS A 134 0.32 -1.75 -14.11
CA LYS A 134 0.87 -2.38 -15.31
C LYS A 134 0.66 -3.89 -15.31
N THR A 135 0.54 -4.50 -14.14
CA THR A 135 0.51 -5.95 -13.97
C THR A 135 -0.91 -6.48 -13.77
N LEU A 136 -1.88 -5.64 -13.39
CA LEU A 136 -3.25 -6.06 -13.06
C LEU A 136 -3.93 -6.94 -14.11
N LYS A 137 -3.88 -6.56 -15.39
CA LYS A 137 -4.47 -7.38 -16.47
C LYS A 137 -3.83 -8.77 -16.54
N GLN A 138 -2.51 -8.83 -16.39
CA GLN A 138 -1.78 -10.10 -16.39
C GLN A 138 -2.09 -10.94 -15.15
N LYS A 139 -2.28 -10.30 -13.97
CA LYS A 139 -2.70 -10.98 -12.73
C LYS A 139 -4.03 -11.71 -12.94
N ILE A 140 -5.00 -11.03 -13.58
CA ILE A 140 -6.34 -11.57 -13.89
C ILE A 140 -6.25 -12.72 -14.90
N GLU A 141 -5.56 -12.51 -16.04
CA GLU A 141 -5.45 -13.51 -17.10
C GLU A 141 -4.76 -14.78 -16.62
N LYS A 142 -3.65 -14.64 -15.89
CA LYS A 142 -2.86 -15.77 -15.39
C LYS A 142 -3.36 -16.31 -14.05
N LYS A 143 -4.35 -15.66 -13.43
CA LYS A 143 -4.87 -15.98 -12.10
C LYS A 143 -3.76 -16.12 -11.05
N LYS A 144 -2.78 -15.22 -11.12
CA LYS A 144 -1.54 -15.32 -10.35
C LYS A 144 -1.01 -13.94 -10.00
N TYR A 145 -0.53 -13.76 -8.78
CA TYR A 145 0.16 -12.54 -8.39
C TYR A 145 1.43 -12.32 -9.24
N ILE A 146 1.60 -11.09 -9.68
CA ILE A 146 2.76 -10.61 -10.44
C ILE A 146 3.16 -9.30 -9.78
N ALA A 147 4.38 -9.25 -9.24
CA ALA A 147 4.93 -8.02 -8.69
C ALA A 147 5.05 -6.96 -9.79
N GLU A 148 4.70 -5.71 -9.45
CA GLU A 148 4.83 -4.55 -10.34
C GLU A 148 6.27 -4.05 -10.46
#